data_AF-A0A4W5LRR5-F1
#
_entry.id   AF-A0A4W5LRR5-F1
#
_cell.length_a   1.000
_cell.length_b   1.000
_cell.length_c   1.000
_cell.angle_alpha   90.00
_cell.angle_beta   90.00
_cell.angle_gamma   90.00
#
_symmetry.space_group_name_H-M   'P 1'
#
loop_
_entity.id
_entity.type
_entity.pdbx_description
1 polymer ?
#
loop_
_entity_poly.entity_id
_entity_poly.type
_entity_poly.pdbx_seq_one_letter_code
_entity_poly.pdbx_strand_id
1 'polypeptide(L)'
;MELPNCSLEAKFFSTREQRDGTLQGINHNRFIVTDSAVYIGNFDWVGNEFMFNAGAGMVISQAEGLKERNSTLVEQVRAAFQRDWYSRHTKSLQANKIPVCNKHQLNQLAHLKITQPPESSGSQESPNGSL
;
A
#
# COMPACT_ATOMS: atom_id res chain seq x y z
N MET A 1 -23.52 -22.97 -2.76
CA MET A 1 -23.12 -21.59 -3.05
C MET A 1 -21.72 -21.68 -3.62
N GLU A 2 -21.58 -21.75 -4.94
CA GLU A 2 -20.27 -21.82 -5.58
C GLU A 2 -19.57 -20.49 -5.41
N LEU A 3 -18.33 -20.48 -4.90
CA LEU A 3 -17.51 -19.29 -5.02
C LEU A 3 -17.28 -19.08 -6.52
N PRO A 4 -17.58 -17.88 -7.07
CA PRO A 4 -17.19 -17.58 -8.44
C PRO A 4 -15.68 -17.81 -8.58
N ASN A 5 -15.22 -18.19 -9.77
CA ASN A 5 -13.78 -18.33 -10.07
C ASN A 5 -13.06 -17.01 -9.74
N CYS A 6 -12.53 -16.91 -8.53
CA CYS A 6 -11.79 -15.75 -8.06
C CYS A 6 -10.35 -15.87 -8.55
N SER A 7 -9.98 -15.05 -9.54
CA SER A 7 -8.59 -14.90 -9.97
C SER A 7 -7.98 -13.67 -9.32
N LEU A 8 -6.81 -13.81 -8.70
CA LEU A 8 -6.00 -12.70 -8.19
C LEU A 8 -4.74 -12.55 -9.06
N GLU A 9 -4.51 -11.34 -9.55
CA GLU A 9 -3.31 -10.98 -10.29
C GLU A 9 -2.56 -9.86 -9.56
N ALA A 10 -1.23 -9.95 -9.56
CA ALA A 10 -0.36 -8.90 -9.05
C ALA A 10 0.72 -8.59 -10.10
N LYS A 11 1.08 -7.30 -10.20
CA LYS A 11 2.15 -6.82 -11.08
C LYS A 11 3.03 -5.83 -10.32
N PHE A 12 4.30 -5.78 -10.68
CA PHE A 12 5.23 -4.74 -10.20
C PHE A 12 5.59 -3.78 -11.33
N PHE A 13 5.88 -2.53 -10.97
CA PHE A 13 6.38 -1.53 -11.91
C PHE A 13 7.90 -1.59 -11.97
N SER A 14 8.44 -1.73 -13.17
CA SER A 14 9.87 -1.59 -13.47
C SER A 14 10.22 -0.11 -13.59
N THR A 15 11.17 0.32 -12.78
CA THR A 15 11.76 1.66 -12.83
C THR A 15 12.57 1.82 -14.11
N ARG A 16 12.60 3.04 -14.67
CA ARG A 16 13.53 3.35 -15.75
C ARG A 16 14.86 3.72 -15.13
N GLU A 17 15.88 2.89 -15.33
CA GLU A 17 17.26 3.27 -15.06
C GLU A 17 17.76 4.17 -16.21
N GLN A 18 18.12 5.40 -15.87
CA GLN A 18 18.84 6.29 -16.78
C GLN A 18 20.31 5.87 -16.88
N ARG A 19 21.01 6.37 -17.91
CA ARG A 19 22.43 6.03 -18.16
C ARG A 19 23.37 6.42 -17.02
N ASP A 20 22.96 7.37 -16.18
CA ASP A 20 23.66 7.82 -14.98
C ASP A 20 23.31 7.02 -13.71
N GLY A 21 22.48 5.97 -13.85
CA GLY A 21 22.02 5.15 -12.73
C GLY A 21 20.83 5.72 -11.95
N THR A 22 20.29 6.89 -12.33
CA THR A 22 19.11 7.44 -11.67
C THR A 22 17.83 6.68 -12.04
N LEU A 23 17.00 6.40 -11.05
CA LEU A 23 15.68 5.79 -11.24
C LEU A 23 14.65 6.89 -11.55
N GLN A 24 14.04 6.84 -12.72
CA GLN A 24 12.98 7.75 -13.12
C GLN A 24 11.63 7.02 -13.23
N GLY A 25 10.56 7.69 -12.77
CA GLY A 25 9.18 7.23 -12.97
C GLY A 25 8.72 6.17 -11.97
N ILE A 26 9.05 6.32 -10.68
CA ILE A 26 8.48 5.47 -9.62
C ILE A 26 7.00 5.83 -9.45
N ASN A 27 6.12 4.83 -9.56
CA ASN A 27 4.69 4.99 -9.31
C ASN A 27 4.45 5.03 -7.80
N HIS A 28 3.90 6.14 -7.32
CA HIS A 28 3.58 6.40 -5.92
C HIS A 28 2.08 6.62 -5.71
N ASN A 29 1.26 6.08 -6.60
CA ASN A 29 -0.19 6.22 -6.50
C ASN A 29 -0.72 5.36 -5.34
N ARG A 30 -1.47 5.97 -4.43
CA ARG A 30 -2.21 5.29 -3.36
C ARG A 30 -3.70 5.41 -3.62
N PHE A 31 -4.19 4.64 -4.56
CA PHE A 31 -5.63 4.52 -4.80
C PHE A 31 -6.04 3.06 -4.99
N ILE A 32 -7.31 2.78 -4.73
CA ILE A 32 -7.99 1.56 -5.14
C ILE A 32 -9.19 1.99 -5.96
N VAL A 33 -9.39 1.37 -7.11
CA VAL A 33 -10.55 1.61 -7.97
C VAL A 33 -11.32 0.31 -8.14
N THR A 34 -12.64 0.39 -8.02
CA THR A 34 -13.58 -0.71 -8.22
C THR A 34 -14.54 -0.36 -9.36
N ASP A 35 -15.55 -1.19 -9.56
CA ASP A 35 -16.59 -0.95 -10.55
C ASP A 35 -17.47 0.27 -10.21
N SER A 36 -17.60 0.61 -8.93
CA SER A 36 -18.52 1.66 -8.46
C SER A 36 -17.88 2.75 -7.60
N ALA A 37 -16.63 2.60 -7.17
CA ALA A 37 -16.00 3.56 -6.27
C ALA A 37 -14.48 3.67 -6.47
N VAL A 38 -13.93 4.77 -5.96
CA VAL A 38 -12.49 4.97 -5.84
C VAL A 38 -12.16 5.41 -4.42
N TYR A 39 -11.16 4.77 -3.82
CA TYR A 39 -10.47 5.23 -2.63
C TYR A 39 -9.17 5.90 -3.03
N ILE A 40 -8.87 7.08 -2.49
CA ILE A 40 -7.60 7.77 -2.64
C ILE A 40 -7.07 8.06 -1.24
N GLY A 41 -5.85 7.62 -0.94
CA GLY A 41 -5.22 7.77 0.37
C GLY A 41 -3.82 8.33 0.29
N ASN A 42 -3.21 8.47 1.46
CA ASN A 42 -1.81 8.85 1.62
C ASN A 42 -0.91 7.62 1.87
N PHE A 43 -1.45 6.55 2.46
CA PHE A 43 -0.66 5.41 2.92
C PHE A 43 -0.55 4.28 1.92
N ASP A 44 0.63 3.66 1.94
CA ASP A 44 0.89 2.40 1.27
C ASP A 44 0.14 1.26 1.98
N TRP A 45 -0.17 0.19 1.24
CA TRP A 45 -0.95 -0.95 1.75
C TRP A 45 -0.08 -1.93 2.55
N VAL A 46 0.60 -1.43 3.59
CA VAL A 46 1.49 -2.23 4.46
C VAL A 46 1.06 -2.11 5.93
N GLY A 47 1.17 -3.21 6.68
CA GLY A 47 0.62 -3.32 8.05
C GLY A 47 1.03 -2.18 8.99
N ASN A 48 2.27 -1.71 8.91
CA ASN A 48 2.76 -0.64 9.78
C ASN A 48 2.03 0.70 9.57
N GLU A 49 1.67 1.04 8.33
CA GLU A 49 0.92 2.27 8.04
C GLU A 49 -0.46 2.25 8.71
N PHE A 50 -1.06 1.07 8.86
CA PHE A 50 -2.35 0.91 9.55
C PHE A 50 -2.23 0.88 11.08
N MET A 51 -1.08 0.42 11.61
CA MET A 51 -0.91 0.18 13.05
C MET A 51 -0.29 1.36 13.79
N PHE A 52 0.61 2.10 13.15
CA PHE A 52 1.47 3.07 13.83
C PHE A 52 1.39 4.50 13.28
N ASN A 53 0.70 4.71 12.16
CA ASN A 53 0.60 6.02 11.51
C ASN A 53 -0.86 6.52 11.45
N ALA A 54 -1.01 7.85 11.37
CA ALA A 54 -2.31 8.50 11.21
C ALA A 54 -2.55 8.89 9.74
N GLY A 55 -3.48 8.20 9.09
CA GLY A 55 -3.75 8.34 7.67
C GLY A 55 -4.99 9.17 7.38
N ALA A 56 -5.05 9.72 6.17
CA ALA A 56 -6.25 10.31 5.60
C ALA A 56 -6.53 9.68 4.25
N GLY A 57 -7.81 9.52 3.94
CA GLY A 57 -8.27 9.03 2.65
C GLY A 57 -9.69 9.50 2.34
N MET A 58 -10.02 9.50 1.06
CA MET A 58 -11.31 9.91 0.53
C MET A 58 -11.88 8.80 -0.33
N VAL A 59 -13.17 8.51 -0.14
CA VAL A 59 -13.93 7.56 -0.96
C VAL A 59 -14.95 8.33 -1.78
N ILE A 60 -14.95 8.08 -3.09
CA ILE A 60 -15.93 8.65 -4.02
C ILE A 60 -16.64 7.50 -4.72
N SER A 61 -17.96 7.47 -4.57
CA SER A 61 -18.83 6.44 -5.16
C SER A 61 -19.63 7.03 -6.31
N GLN A 62 -19.74 6.29 -7.41
CA GLN A 62 -20.60 6.63 -8.53
C GLN A 62 -22.06 6.28 -8.16
N ALA A 63 -22.94 7.28 -8.19
CA ALA A 63 -24.36 7.05 -7.92
C ALA A 63 -25.01 6.35 -9.13
N GLU A 64 -25.81 5.33 -8.84
CA GLU A 64 -26.57 4.59 -9.84
C GLU A 64 -27.63 5.48 -10.48
N GLY A 65 -27.78 5.40 -11.81
CA GLY A 65 -28.84 6.10 -12.55
C GLY A 65 -28.54 7.54 -12.97
N LEU A 66 -27.43 8.13 -12.54
CA LEU A 66 -26.95 9.41 -13.09
C LEU A 66 -26.16 9.13 -14.38
N LYS A 67 -26.83 9.26 -15.54
CA LYS A 67 -26.14 9.41 -16.82
C LYS A 67 -25.47 10.78 -16.85
N GLU A 68 -24.26 10.87 -16.33
CA GLU A 68 -23.44 12.05 -16.53
C GLU A 68 -23.11 12.19 -18.02
N ARG A 69 -23.13 13.43 -18.53
CA ARG A 69 -22.73 13.73 -19.92
C ARG A 69 -21.21 13.59 -20.12
N ASN A 70 -20.45 13.54 -19.03
CA ASN A 70 -18.99 13.45 -18.98
C ASN A 70 -18.55 12.18 -18.24
N SER A 71 -17.28 11.79 -18.40
CA SER A 71 -16.71 10.66 -17.67
C SER A 71 -16.70 10.91 -16.16
N THR A 72 -17.14 9.95 -15.36
CA THR A 72 -17.08 10.06 -13.89
C THR A 72 -15.65 9.99 -13.39
N LEU A 73 -15.40 10.46 -12.15
CA LEU A 73 -14.07 10.33 -11.55
C LEU A 73 -13.64 8.86 -11.43
N VAL A 74 -14.58 7.96 -11.11
CA VAL A 74 -14.31 6.51 -11.05
C VAL A 74 -13.82 6.00 -12.41
N GLU A 75 -14.47 6.41 -13.50
CA GLU A 75 -14.06 6.05 -14.87
C GLU A 75 -12.69 6.61 -15.24
N GLN A 76 -12.40 7.86 -14.87
CA GLN A 76 -11.11 8.49 -15.12
C GLN A 76 -9.97 7.78 -14.37
N VAL A 77 -10.16 7.45 -13.09
CA VAL A 77 -9.14 6.73 -12.31
C VAL A 77 -8.99 5.29 -12.80
N ARG A 78 -10.09 4.64 -13.20
CA ARG A 78 -10.03 3.31 -13.84
C ARG A 78 -9.21 3.35 -15.14
N ALA A 79 -9.39 4.37 -15.97
CA ALA A 79 -8.62 4.54 -17.19
C ALA A 79 -7.11 4.74 -16.89
N ALA A 80 -6.77 5.51 -15.86
CA ALA A 80 -5.39 5.67 -15.39
C ALA A 80 -4.80 4.33 -14.90
N PHE A 81 -5.55 3.58 -14.10
CA PHE A 81 -5.16 2.23 -13.67
C PHE A 81 -4.89 1.31 -14.85
N GLN A 82 -5.82 1.21 -15.82
CA GLN A 82 -5.68 0.34 -16.98
C GLN A 82 -4.48 0.71 -17.84
N ARG A 83 -4.28 2.01 -18.10
CA ARG A 83 -3.11 2.52 -18.83
C ARG A 83 -1.81 2.05 -18.18
N ASP A 84 -1.71 2.17 -16.85
CA ASP A 84 -0.52 1.81 -16.11
C ASP A 84 -0.37 0.27 -16.05
N TRP A 85 -1.45 -0.47 -15.79
CA TRP A 85 -1.51 -1.94 -15.68
C TRP A 85 -1.07 -2.67 -16.95
N TYR A 86 -1.46 -2.15 -18.12
CA TYR A 86 -1.11 -2.71 -19.44
C TYR A 86 0.13 -2.06 -20.07
N SER A 87 0.81 -1.15 -19.35
CA SER A 87 2.02 -0.53 -19.86
C SER A 87 3.18 -1.53 -19.98
N ARG A 88 4.15 -1.22 -20.84
CA ARG A 88 5.41 -1.99 -20.94
C ARG A 88 6.25 -1.97 -19.64
N HIS A 89 5.90 -1.08 -18.72
CA HIS A 89 6.60 -0.89 -17.46
C HIS A 89 6.08 -1.81 -16.35
N THR A 90 4.95 -2.51 -16.53
CA THR A 90 4.48 -3.50 -15.58
C THR A 90 4.97 -4.90 -15.91
N LYS A 91 5.23 -5.69 -14.87
CA LYS A 91 5.67 -7.09 -14.97
C LYS A 91 4.80 -7.94 -14.04
N SER A 92 4.27 -9.03 -14.57
CA SER A 92 3.44 -9.95 -13.78
C SER A 92 4.25 -10.64 -12.71
N LEU A 93 3.72 -10.61 -11.48
CA LEU A 93 4.25 -11.36 -10.36
C LEU A 93 3.64 -12.77 -10.43
N GLN A 94 4.46 -13.76 -10.78
CA GLN A 94 4.05 -15.15 -10.67
C GLN A 94 4.42 -15.64 -9.27
N ALA A 95 3.44 -16.11 -8.49
CA ALA A 95 3.63 -16.54 -7.10
C ALA A 95 4.72 -17.61 -6.93
N ASN A 96 4.93 -18.43 -7.96
CA ASN A 96 5.94 -19.48 -8.04
C ASN A 96 7.34 -19.00 -8.52
N LYS A 97 7.50 -17.72 -8.84
CA LYS A 97 8.77 -17.11 -9.29
C LYS A 97 9.17 -15.88 -8.48
N ILE A 98 8.51 -15.62 -7.35
CA ILE A 98 8.94 -14.58 -6.43
C ILE A 98 10.34 -14.97 -5.97
N PRO A 99 11.41 -14.25 -6.35
CA PRO A 99 12.70 -14.48 -5.74
C PRO A 99 12.49 -14.25 -4.26
N VAL A 100 12.76 -15.26 -3.44
CA VAL A 100 12.83 -15.05 -1.99
C VAL A 100 13.77 -13.85 -1.81
N CYS A 101 13.23 -12.70 -1.40
CA CYS A 101 14.06 -11.56 -1.02
C CYS A 101 14.93 -12.07 0.14
N ASN A 102 16.16 -12.45 -0.20
CA ASN A 102 16.93 -13.39 0.58
C ASN A 102 17.49 -12.68 1.81
N LYS A 103 16.91 -12.98 2.98
CA LYS A 103 17.51 -13.16 4.32
C LYS A 103 18.47 -12.11 4.92
N HIS A 104 18.86 -11.03 4.25
CA HIS A 104 19.85 -10.09 4.79
C HIS A 104 19.31 -9.08 5.83
N GLN A 105 17.99 -8.93 6.00
CA GLN A 105 17.43 -8.02 7.01
C GLN A 105 16.98 -8.69 8.31
N LEU A 106 16.81 -10.02 8.36
CA LEU A 106 16.40 -10.71 9.59
C LEU A 106 17.53 -10.83 10.63
N ASN A 107 18.80 -10.74 10.21
CA ASN A 107 19.92 -10.74 11.14
C ASN A 107 20.18 -9.37 11.79
N GLN A 108 19.75 -8.26 11.19
CA GLN A 108 19.99 -6.93 11.77
C GLN A 108 19.04 -6.60 12.94
N LEU A 109 17.80 -7.11 12.92
CA LEU A 109 16.85 -6.89 14.01
C LEU A 109 17.12 -7.78 15.24
N ALA A 110 17.77 -8.94 15.06
CA ALA A 110 18.12 -9.85 16.15
C ALA A 110 19.29 -9.32 17.02
N HIS A 111 20.19 -8.53 16.44
CA HIS A 111 21.33 -7.96 17.16
C HIS A 111 20.97 -6.74 18.04
N LEU A 112 19.81 -6.11 17.85
CA LEU A 112 19.36 -4.97 18.65
C LEU A 112 18.54 -5.36 19.90
N LYS A 113 18.17 -6.65 20.05
CA LYS A 113 17.35 -7.13 21.19
C LYS A 113 18.14 -7.82 22.32
N ILE A 114 19.46 -7.92 22.24
CA ILE A 114 20.28 -8.56 23.30
C ILE A 114 21.11 -7.50 24.05
N THR A 115 20.44 -6.50 24.63
CA THR A 115 21.00 -5.75 25.78
C THR A 115 19.87 -5.22 26.65
N GLN A 116 19.39 -6.02 27.60
CA GLN A 116 18.68 -5.59 28.82
C GLN A 116 18.92 -6.65 29.92
N PRO A 117 18.87 -6.34 31.24
CA PRO A 117 18.85 -5.06 31.98
C PRO A 117 19.83 -5.07 33.19
N PRO A 118 19.67 -4.19 34.21
CA PRO A 118 19.01 -4.71 35.42
C PRO A 118 17.96 -3.76 36.04
N GLU A 119 17.13 -4.37 36.88
CA GLU A 119 16.05 -3.78 37.69
C GLU A 119 16.56 -2.86 38.81
N SER A 120 15.74 -1.87 39.22
CA SER A 120 15.63 -1.46 40.63
C SER A 120 14.36 -0.63 40.92
N SER A 121 13.46 -1.24 41.71
CA SER A 121 12.69 -0.72 42.87
C SER A 121 12.13 0.71 42.97
N GLY A 122 10.82 0.80 43.31
CA GLY A 122 10.15 1.86 44.11
C GLY A 122 9.89 3.20 43.40
N SER A 123 8.77 3.92 43.49
CA SER A 123 7.83 4.15 44.60
C SER A 123 6.54 4.80 44.06
N GLN A 124 5.48 4.80 44.88
CA GLN A 124 4.14 5.39 44.65
C GLN A 124 4.16 6.90 44.35
N GLU A 125 3.26 7.38 43.47
CA GLU A 125 2.12 8.28 43.77
C GLU A 125 1.41 8.79 42.49
N SER A 126 0.08 8.78 42.53
CA SER A 126 -0.84 9.64 41.75
C SER A 126 -1.46 10.65 42.75
N PRO A 127 -2.26 11.69 42.38
CA PRO A 127 -2.86 12.02 41.07
C PRO A 127 -2.83 13.54 40.71
N ASN A 128 -3.25 13.90 39.48
CA ASN A 128 -4.31 14.89 39.17
C ASN A 128 -4.19 15.59 37.81
N GLY A 129 -5.36 15.88 37.20
CA GLY A 129 -5.60 16.89 36.16
C GLY A 129 -6.21 16.30 34.88
N SER A 130 -7.49 15.92 34.87
CA SER A 130 -8.68 16.72 34.52
C SER A 130 -9.00 16.77 33.02
N LEU A 131 -10.31 16.68 32.78
CA LEU A 131 -11.07 16.51 31.54
C LEU A 131 -10.73 17.47 30.39
#